data_AF-A0A7J6UVH6-F1
#
_entry.id   AF-A0A7J6UVH6-F1
#
_cell.length_a   1.000
_cell.length_b   1.000
_cell.length_c   1.000
_cell.angle_alpha   90.00
_cell.angle_beta   90.00
_cell.angle_gamma   90.00
#
_symmetry.space_group_name_H-M   'P 1'
#
loop_
_entity.id
_entity.type
_entity.pdbx_description
1 polymer ?
#
loop_
_entity_poly.entity_id
_entity_poly.type
_entity_poly.pdbx_seq_one_letter_code
_entity_poly.pdbx_strand_id
1 'polypeptide(L)'
;MAKDCTEALGSMGNDAPWVVISNWAKLTFEYFKQMFAQVTNPSIDPIREKIVTSMECMIGPEGDLIETTEAQCRRLSLKGPLLSIEEMEAIKKMNYRGWRSKVLVITYFKSQGRKGLEETLDRICVEARQATK
;
A
#
# COMPACT_ATOMS: atom_id res chain seq x y z
N MET A 1 4.85 19.53 -2.56
CA MET A 1 3.98 18.79 -1.61
C MET A 1 3.84 19.48 -0.27
N ALA A 2 4.86 19.60 0.61
CA ALA A 2 4.64 20.14 1.96
C ALA A 2 4.22 21.63 2.02
N LYS A 3 4.75 22.48 1.12
CA LYS A 3 4.44 23.91 1.09
C LYS A 3 3.08 24.20 0.46
N ASP A 4 2.85 23.69 -0.75
CA ASP A 4 1.71 24.07 -1.59
C ASP A 4 0.63 22.97 -1.68
N CYS A 5 0.79 21.85 -0.97
CA CYS A 5 -0.10 20.68 -1.01
C CYS A 5 -0.33 20.06 -2.40
N THR A 6 0.54 20.38 -3.36
CA THR A 6 0.51 19.84 -4.72
C THR A 6 1.75 19.02 -5.05
N GLU A 7 1.60 18.10 -5.99
CA GLU A 7 2.73 17.41 -6.60
C GLU A 7 3.56 18.37 -7.47
N ALA A 8 4.82 18.02 -7.71
CA ALA A 8 5.70 18.85 -8.51
C ALA A 8 5.29 18.80 -9.99
N LEU A 9 5.12 19.97 -10.61
CA LEU A 9 4.91 20.08 -12.04
C LEU A 9 6.25 20.30 -12.74
N GLY A 10 6.46 19.58 -13.84
CA GLY A 10 7.61 19.70 -14.72
C GLY A 10 7.18 19.71 -16.18
N SER A 11 8.14 19.91 -17.09
CA SER A 11 7.91 19.90 -18.53
C SER A 11 8.96 19.02 -19.23
N MET A 12 8.74 18.78 -20.53
CA MET A 12 9.53 17.87 -21.38
C MET A 12 9.34 16.37 -21.08
N GLY A 13 9.81 15.53 -22.00
CA GLY A 13 9.80 14.08 -21.84
C GLY A 13 10.89 13.58 -20.90
N ASN A 14 10.75 12.36 -20.41
CA ASN A 14 11.79 11.68 -19.64
C ASN A 14 12.82 11.04 -20.57
N ASP A 15 14.01 11.63 -20.65
CA ASP A 15 15.16 11.17 -21.43
C ASP A 15 16.10 10.25 -20.65
N ALA A 16 15.78 9.97 -19.38
CA ALA A 16 16.58 9.07 -18.57
C ALA A 16 16.57 7.65 -19.15
N PRO A 17 17.69 6.91 -19.03
CA PRO A 17 17.75 5.52 -19.46
C PRO A 17 16.69 4.68 -18.75
N TRP A 18 16.19 3.64 -19.43
CA TRP A 18 15.29 2.70 -18.78
C TRP A 18 15.97 2.07 -17.56
N VAL A 19 15.16 1.77 -16.56
CA VAL A 19 15.63 1.31 -15.26
C VAL A 19 16.56 0.10 -15.38
N VAL A 20 16.24 -0.84 -16.29
CA VAL A 20 16.99 -2.07 -16.52
C VAL A 20 18.37 -1.83 -17.16
N ILE A 21 18.55 -0.74 -17.91
CA ILE A 21 19.82 -0.39 -18.59
C ILE A 21 20.58 0.74 -17.87
N SER A 22 20.05 1.24 -16.75
CA SER A 22 20.67 2.33 -16.02
C SER A 22 21.90 1.84 -15.26
N ASN A 23 23.00 2.58 -15.34
CA ASN A 23 24.20 2.32 -14.53
C ASN A 23 24.06 2.81 -13.08
N TRP A 24 22.92 3.43 -12.73
CA TRP A 24 22.66 3.99 -11.41
C TRP A 24 21.75 3.05 -10.60
N ALA A 25 21.89 3.07 -9.27
CA ALA A 25 20.95 2.38 -8.41
C ALA A 25 19.56 3.02 -8.53
N LYS A 26 18.56 2.20 -8.84
CA LYS A 26 17.17 2.62 -9.06
C LYS A 26 16.26 2.02 -8.00
N LEU A 27 15.20 2.74 -7.65
CA LEU A 27 14.24 2.30 -6.66
C LEU A 27 13.29 1.27 -7.27
N THR A 28 12.83 0.30 -6.48
CA THR A 28 11.99 -0.81 -6.97
C THR A 28 10.72 -0.32 -7.67
N PHE A 29 10.12 0.78 -7.21
CA PHE A 29 8.91 1.32 -7.83
C PHE A 29 9.14 1.89 -9.24
N GLU A 30 10.37 2.24 -9.63
CA GLU A 30 10.65 2.78 -10.97
C GLU A 30 10.48 1.70 -12.08
N TYR A 31 10.58 0.43 -11.70
CA TYR A 31 10.34 -0.72 -12.58
C TYR A 31 8.86 -0.90 -12.93
N PHE A 32 7.95 -0.39 -12.10
CA PHE A 32 6.51 -0.47 -12.35
C PHE A 32 6.03 0.76 -13.12
N LYS A 33 5.30 0.54 -14.21
CA LYS A 33 4.68 1.61 -15.00
C LYS A 33 3.18 1.64 -14.73
N GLN A 34 2.64 2.84 -14.53
CA GLN A 34 1.21 3.02 -14.33
C GLN A 34 0.47 2.68 -15.62
N MET A 35 -0.54 1.81 -15.51
CA MET A 35 -1.45 1.55 -16.61
C MET A 35 -2.47 2.68 -16.72
N PHE A 36 -2.91 2.97 -17.93
CA PHE A 36 -3.97 3.95 -18.18
C PHE A 36 -4.97 3.40 -19.20
N ALA A 37 -6.22 3.82 -19.05
CA ALA A 37 -7.28 3.45 -19.96
C ALA A 37 -7.16 4.22 -21.27
N GLN A 38 -7.59 3.58 -22.36
CA GLN A 38 -7.67 4.16 -23.70
C GLN A 38 -9.04 3.83 -24.29
N VAL A 39 -9.20 3.89 -25.61
CA VAL A 39 -10.41 3.69 -26.43
C VAL A 39 -11.52 2.84 -25.80
N THR A 40 -11.18 1.71 -25.17
CA THR A 40 -12.13 0.77 -24.55
C THR A 40 -12.93 1.33 -23.37
N ASN A 41 -12.36 2.26 -22.59
CA ASN A 41 -13.03 2.86 -21.44
C ASN A 41 -12.45 4.25 -21.13
N PRO A 42 -13.28 5.27 -20.91
CA PRO A 42 -12.81 6.63 -20.63
C PRO A 42 -12.14 6.76 -19.26
N SER A 43 -11.15 7.65 -19.15
CA SER A 43 -10.58 8.07 -17.86
C SER A 43 -11.50 9.05 -17.14
N ILE A 44 -11.55 8.97 -15.81
CA ILE A 44 -12.32 9.89 -14.94
C ILE A 44 -11.48 11.15 -14.64
N ASP A 45 -12.11 12.31 -14.56
CA ASP A 45 -11.46 13.56 -14.11
C ASP A 45 -11.37 13.57 -12.56
N PRO A 46 -10.16 13.44 -11.97
CA PRO A 46 -10.01 13.31 -10.52
C PRO A 46 -10.33 14.60 -9.74
N ILE A 47 -10.48 15.75 -10.41
CA ILE A 47 -10.78 17.03 -9.79
C ILE A 47 -12.26 17.37 -9.97
N ARG A 48 -12.75 17.36 -11.21
CA ARG A 48 -14.14 17.74 -11.53
C ARG A 48 -15.14 16.68 -11.11
N GLU A 49 -14.76 15.40 -11.18
CA GLU A 49 -15.63 14.26 -10.86
C GLU A 49 -15.26 13.63 -9.51
N LYS A 50 -14.58 14.39 -8.62
CA LYS A 50 -14.14 13.87 -7.32
C LYS A 50 -15.27 13.24 -6.49
N ILE A 51 -16.50 13.74 -6.60
CA ILE A 51 -17.66 13.27 -5.82
C ILE A 51 -18.02 11.79 -6.11
N VAL A 52 -17.67 11.26 -7.29
CA VAL A 52 -17.92 9.85 -7.64
C VAL A 52 -16.72 8.94 -7.32
N THR A 53 -15.65 9.50 -6.74
CA THR A 53 -14.44 8.77 -6.35
C THR A 53 -14.30 8.70 -4.83
N SER A 54 -13.69 7.63 -4.32
CA SER A 54 -13.41 7.48 -2.88
C SER A 54 -12.04 6.83 -2.65
N MET A 55 -11.39 7.24 -1.56
CA MET A 55 -10.16 6.64 -1.06
C MET A 55 -10.40 5.84 0.23
N GLU A 56 -11.66 5.71 0.67
CA GLU A 56 -11.98 5.02 1.91
C GLU A 56 -11.50 3.58 1.90
N CYS A 57 -10.83 3.19 2.98
CA CYS A 57 -10.25 1.86 3.14
C CYS A 57 -10.93 1.18 4.32
N MET A 58 -11.47 -0.02 4.10
CA MET A 58 -12.01 -0.85 5.15
C MET A 58 -10.98 -1.91 5.52
N ILE A 59 -10.41 -1.83 6.72
CA ILE A 59 -9.45 -2.82 7.23
C ILE A 59 -10.20 -3.79 8.14
N GLY A 60 -9.86 -5.07 8.12
CA GLY A 60 -10.45 -6.09 9.01
C GLY A 60 -10.84 -7.36 8.26
N PRO A 61 -11.36 -8.38 8.97
CA PRO A 61 -11.86 -9.59 8.35
C PRO A 61 -13.02 -9.30 7.41
N GLU A 62 -13.02 -9.96 6.26
CA GLU A 62 -14.12 -9.94 5.30
C GLU A 62 -14.97 -11.18 5.50
N GLY A 63 -16.29 -11.02 5.52
CA GLY A 63 -17.23 -12.13 5.61
C GLY A 63 -17.62 -12.67 4.23
N ASP A 64 -18.50 -13.67 4.21
CA ASP A 64 -19.08 -14.20 2.98
C ASP A 64 -19.99 -13.16 2.30
N LEU A 65 -19.83 -12.92 1.01
CA LEU A 65 -20.62 -11.95 0.24
C LEU A 65 -22.10 -12.36 0.07
N ILE A 66 -22.43 -13.64 0.28
CA ILE A 66 -23.80 -14.16 0.09
C ILE A 66 -24.65 -13.94 1.35
N GLU A 67 -24.01 -13.75 2.51
CA GLU A 67 -24.69 -13.52 3.78
C GLU A 67 -24.69 -12.04 4.16
N THR A 68 -25.76 -11.60 4.85
CA THR A 68 -25.86 -10.25 5.40
C THR A 68 -25.89 -10.34 6.91
N THR A 69 -24.75 -10.08 7.57
CA THR A 69 -24.64 -10.17 9.03
C THR A 69 -24.01 -8.93 9.63
N GLU A 70 -24.43 -8.56 10.85
CA GLU A 70 -23.86 -7.40 11.56
C GLU A 70 -22.34 -7.54 11.82
N ALA A 71 -21.83 -8.77 11.83
CA ALA A 71 -20.41 -9.05 12.01
C ALA A 71 -19.56 -8.46 10.88
N GLN A 72 -20.07 -8.40 9.64
CA GLN A 72 -19.35 -7.84 8.49
C GLN A 72 -19.11 -6.33 8.62
N CYS A 73 -19.96 -5.63 9.38
CA CYS A 73 -19.80 -4.20 9.67
C CYS A 73 -18.72 -3.92 10.72
N ARG A 74 -18.20 -4.95 11.40
CA ARG A 74 -17.14 -4.78 12.41
C ARG A 74 -15.80 -4.62 11.71
N ARG A 75 -15.61 -3.54 10.94
CA ARG A 75 -14.37 -3.17 10.24
C ARG A 75 -13.87 -1.79 10.68
N LEU A 76 -12.57 -1.54 10.54
CA LEU A 76 -11.98 -0.22 10.75
C LEU A 76 -12.12 0.56 9.44
N SER A 77 -12.91 1.63 9.48
CA SER A 77 -13.05 2.56 8.38
C SER A 77 -11.97 3.63 8.47
N LEU A 78 -11.16 3.74 7.42
CA LEU A 78 -10.18 4.79 7.24
C LEU A 78 -10.61 5.69 6.09
N LYS A 79 -10.37 7.00 6.21
CA LYS A 79 -10.65 7.97 5.15
C LYS A 79 -9.77 7.79 3.91
N GLY A 80 -8.62 7.14 4.07
CA GLY A 80 -7.59 6.99 3.06
C GLY A 80 -6.53 5.96 3.45
N PRO A 81 -5.64 5.59 2.52
CA PRO A 81 -4.54 4.67 2.79
C PRO A 81 -3.33 5.34 3.49
N LEU A 82 -3.33 6.67 3.62
CA LEU A 82 -2.27 7.42 4.29
C LEU A 82 -2.64 7.61 5.75
N LEU A 83 -1.69 7.28 6.64
CA LEU A 83 -1.85 7.39 8.08
C LEU A 83 -0.85 8.39 8.65
N SER A 84 -1.29 9.15 9.65
CA SER A 84 -0.37 9.87 10.54
C SER A 84 0.42 8.90 11.41
N ILE A 85 1.48 9.41 12.05
CA ILE A 85 2.28 8.60 12.98
C ILE A 85 1.41 8.16 14.17
N GLU A 86 0.56 9.03 14.67
CA GLU A 86 -0.36 8.77 15.78
C GLU A 86 -1.39 7.70 15.40
N GLU A 87 -1.98 7.78 14.20
CA GLU A 87 -2.93 6.79 13.69
C GLU A 87 -2.27 5.42 13.53
N MET A 88 -1.04 5.38 12.98
CA MET A 88 -0.27 4.15 12.86
C MET A 88 0.04 3.52 14.23
N GLU A 89 0.47 4.33 15.21
CA GLU A 89 0.74 3.85 16.57
C GLU A 89 -0.52 3.36 17.29
N ALA A 90 -1.66 4.01 17.06
CA ALA A 90 -2.96 3.55 17.56
C ALA A 90 -3.32 2.17 17.01
N ILE A 91 -3.13 1.94 15.70
CA ILE A 91 -3.37 0.62 15.07
C ILE A 91 -2.42 -0.44 15.62
N LYS A 92 -1.14 -0.12 15.85
CA LYS A 92 -0.16 -1.06 16.44
C LYS A 92 -0.52 -1.50 17.86
N LYS A 93 -1.17 -0.64 18.64
CA LYS A 93 -1.56 -0.92 20.03
C LYS A 93 -3.04 -1.30 20.18
N MET A 94 -3.74 -1.44 19.06
CA MET A 94 -5.17 -1.67 19.03
C MET A 94 -5.52 -2.99 19.70
N ASN A 95 -6.43 -2.91 20.68
CA ASN A 95 -7.10 -4.05 21.30
C ASN A 95 -8.59 -3.73 21.40
N TYR A 96 -9.26 -3.68 20.25
CA TYR A 96 -10.67 -3.32 20.15
C TYR A 96 -11.47 -4.49 19.59
N ARG A 97 -12.54 -4.92 20.28
CA ARG A 97 -13.41 -6.03 19.84
C ARG A 97 -12.64 -7.33 19.48
N GLY A 98 -11.58 -7.63 20.23
CA GLY A 98 -10.73 -8.81 20.01
C GLY A 98 -9.76 -8.68 18.84
N TRP A 99 -9.69 -7.50 18.21
CA TRP A 99 -8.72 -7.24 17.14
C TRP A 99 -7.33 -7.09 17.69
N ARG A 100 -6.38 -7.63 16.94
CA ARG A 100 -4.96 -7.61 17.24
C ARG A 100 -4.21 -7.20 16.00
N SER A 101 -3.09 -6.51 16.19
CA SER A 101 -2.12 -6.24 15.14
C SER A 101 -0.81 -6.94 15.45
N LYS A 102 -0.05 -7.26 14.40
CA LYS A 102 1.27 -7.86 14.50
C LYS A 102 2.24 -7.04 13.67
N VAL A 103 3.30 -6.56 14.31
CA VAL A 103 4.40 -5.89 13.62
C VAL A 103 5.36 -6.97 13.12
N LEU A 104 5.60 -6.98 11.80
CA LEU A 104 6.55 -7.87 11.15
C LEU A 104 7.83 -7.11 10.82
N VAL A 105 8.98 -7.72 11.15
CA VAL A 105 10.28 -7.12 10.86
C VAL A 105 10.70 -7.54 9.45
N ILE A 106 10.77 -6.56 8.54
CA ILE A 106 11.11 -6.78 7.12
C ILE A 106 12.60 -6.59 6.80
N THR A 107 13.43 -6.38 7.83
CA THR A 107 14.88 -6.17 7.68
C THR A 107 15.66 -7.48 7.83
N TYR A 108 16.89 -7.48 7.32
CA TYR A 108 17.83 -8.59 7.41
C TYR A 108 19.26 -8.08 7.56
N PHE A 109 20.17 -8.93 8.03
CA PHE A 109 21.55 -8.50 8.25
C PHE A 109 22.31 -8.42 6.93
N LYS A 110 23.06 -7.32 6.74
CA LYS A 110 23.92 -7.13 5.56
C LYS A 110 24.90 -8.29 5.34
N SER A 111 25.38 -8.92 6.41
CA SER A 111 26.29 -10.07 6.36
C SER A 111 25.72 -11.30 5.66
N GLN A 112 24.39 -11.42 5.56
CA GLN A 112 23.71 -12.54 4.89
C GLN A 112 23.65 -12.37 3.36
N GLY A 113 24.06 -11.21 2.84
CA GLY A 113 24.10 -10.92 1.41
C GLY A 113 22.75 -11.13 0.72
N ARG A 114 22.79 -11.52 -0.56
CA ARG A 114 21.58 -11.75 -1.37
C ARG A 114 20.69 -12.87 -0.81
N LYS A 115 21.30 -13.94 -0.31
CA LYS A 115 20.56 -15.08 0.25
C LYS A 115 19.72 -14.67 1.46
N GLY A 116 20.21 -13.74 2.27
CA GLY A 116 19.47 -13.16 3.38
C GLY A 116 18.17 -12.46 2.98
N LEU A 117 18.12 -11.86 1.78
CA LEU A 117 16.89 -11.27 1.25
C LEU A 117 15.85 -12.35 0.95
N GLU A 118 16.23 -13.39 0.22
CA GLU A 118 15.35 -14.51 -0.16
C GLU A 118 14.80 -15.22 1.10
N GLU A 119 15.69 -15.57 2.04
CA GLU A 119 15.32 -16.18 3.32
C GLU A 119 14.40 -15.27 4.16
N THR A 120 14.60 -13.95 4.10
CA THR A 120 13.75 -12.99 4.80
C THR A 120 12.38 -12.85 4.17
N LEU A 121 12.28 -12.89 2.84
CA LEU A 121 10.99 -12.90 2.14
C LEU A 121 10.16 -14.14 2.50
N ASP A 122 10.81 -15.31 2.57
CA ASP A 122 10.14 -16.53 3.01
C ASP A 122 9.71 -16.44 4.48
N ARG A 123 10.58 -15.93 5.35
CA ARG A 123 10.28 -15.73 6.78
C ARG A 123 9.07 -14.81 6.98
N ILE A 124 9.02 -13.65 6.34
CA ILE A 124 7.90 -12.71 6.50
C ILE A 124 6.58 -13.31 6.00
N CYS A 125 6.61 -14.10 4.93
CA CYS A 125 5.43 -14.81 4.43
C CYS A 125 4.90 -15.82 5.46
N VAL A 126 5.81 -16.58 6.09
CA VAL A 126 5.45 -17.54 7.15
C VAL A 126 4.92 -16.83 8.39
N GLU A 127 5.61 -15.79 8.87
CA GLU A 127 5.20 -15.02 10.05
C GLU A 127 3.83 -14.34 9.84
N ALA A 128 3.60 -13.74 8.65
CA ALA A 128 2.32 -13.15 8.29
C ALA A 128 1.19 -14.20 8.33
N ARG A 129 1.42 -15.37 7.72
CA ARG A 129 0.45 -16.47 7.71
C ARG A 129 0.13 -17.00 9.10
N GLN A 130 1.14 -17.08 9.97
CA GLN A 130 0.96 -17.50 11.37
C GLN A 130 0.19 -16.44 12.18
N ALA A 131 0.40 -15.15 11.90
CA ALA A 131 -0.29 -14.07 12.60
C ALA A 131 -1.79 -13.97 12.27
N THR A 132 -2.21 -14.49 11.11
CA THR A 132 -3.63 -14.53 10.69
C THR A 132 -4.36 -15.78 11.22
N LYS A 133 -3.65 -16.79 11.71
CA LYS A 133 -4.25 -17.97 12.36
C LYS A 133 -4.64 -17.65 13.80
#